data_AF-A0A1I3X2B3-F1
#
_entry.id   AF-A0A1I3X2B3-F1
#
_cell.length_a   1.000
_cell.length_b   1.000
_cell.length_c   1.000
_cell.angle_alpha   90.00
_cell.angle_beta   90.00
_cell.angle_gamma   90.00
#
_symmetry.space_group_name_H-M   'P 1'
#
loop_
_entity.id
_entity.type
_entity.pdbx_description
1 polymer ?
#
loop_
_entity_poly.entity_id
_entity_poly.type
_entity_poly.pdbx_seq_one_letter_code
_entity_poly.pdbx_strand_id
1 'polypeptide(L)'
;MAVPAQAASPYDSATQSSLRNLVSAVQSWSMFDNDDRFDGLTVAALAGWGWRPTGGTYTEIVVEDGGRSWRATAQDTRAGATEYTYSLLAPVNGVGPGSVRASLPQPVALPAAAGAVVLDVGDAIDADRLARAFAAGTVTQRMVCEMSVLSPGTHYARSTVPDHALACETALAGGTVTWRALLATMLRSGGRIALQQLALDLIRDGSSPPAPPVPPTDPDGPPRPLPPTLPDNIWEIVRKADRVNAPQLSDEEKIVVVEQCLKLAANAGKDAMARCTGQTPIFLSGRADVPQPTQHDLDALLGNPDWLSLNREAPPHSREWLTDHPSCQDRLDCVRDCDEFPFASTQQGGGAASPPVSLRTLDWQQNREQGRKLGMFYGAPGCDVAHGDEFWVVPAA
;
A
#
# COMPACT_ATOMS: atom_id res chain seq x y z
N MET A 1 -6.18 -39.12 -19.42
CA MET A 1 -4.76 -39.34 -19.10
C MET A 1 -4.64 -39.47 -17.58
N ALA A 2 -4.02 -40.51 -17.06
CA ALA A 2 -3.77 -40.62 -15.62
C ALA A 2 -2.66 -39.63 -15.23
N VAL A 3 -2.93 -38.77 -14.24
CA VAL A 3 -1.88 -37.94 -13.63
C VAL A 3 -1.02 -38.89 -12.78
N PRO A 4 0.29 -38.97 -12.99
CA PRO A 4 1.15 -39.82 -12.17
C PRO A 4 1.04 -39.42 -10.69
N ALA A 5 1.05 -40.40 -9.80
CA ALA A 5 1.07 -40.15 -8.36
C ALA A 5 2.32 -39.32 -8.02
N GLN A 6 2.13 -38.06 -7.65
CA GLN A 6 3.19 -37.24 -7.11
C GLN A 6 3.31 -37.55 -5.62
N ALA A 7 4.46 -38.10 -5.22
CA ALA A 7 4.79 -38.19 -3.82
C ALA A 7 4.97 -36.77 -3.26
N ALA A 8 4.43 -36.51 -2.07
CA ALA A 8 4.71 -35.28 -1.35
C ALA A 8 6.24 -35.11 -1.22
N SER A 9 6.71 -33.87 -1.26
CA SER A 9 8.14 -33.59 -1.10
C SER A 9 8.61 -34.20 0.22
N PRO A 10 9.78 -34.88 0.28
CA PRO A 10 10.28 -35.42 1.54
C PRO A 10 10.50 -34.33 2.60
N TYR A 11 10.54 -33.06 2.19
CA TYR A 11 10.73 -31.89 3.04
C TYR A 11 9.42 -31.28 3.57
N ASP A 12 8.28 -31.74 3.07
CA ASP A 12 6.96 -31.26 3.50
C ASP A 12 6.68 -31.60 4.97
N SER A 13 7.10 -32.79 5.41
CA SER A 13 6.96 -33.21 6.82
C SER A 13 7.79 -32.33 7.77
N ALA A 14 9.02 -32.00 7.37
CA ALA A 14 9.92 -31.13 8.12
C ALA A 14 9.38 -29.69 8.18
N THR A 15 8.89 -29.16 7.05
CA THR A 15 8.29 -27.82 6.95
C THR A 15 7.05 -27.72 7.84
N GLN A 16 6.15 -28.70 7.75
CA GLN A 16 4.93 -28.75 8.56
C GLN A 16 5.26 -28.87 10.06
N SER A 17 6.24 -29.69 10.43
CA SER A 17 6.68 -29.81 11.82
C SER A 17 7.33 -28.54 12.35
N SER A 18 8.17 -27.88 11.55
CA SER A 18 8.79 -26.60 11.92
C SER A 18 7.73 -25.52 12.16
N LEU A 19 6.70 -25.44 11.31
CA LEU A 19 5.60 -24.50 11.48
C LEU A 19 4.75 -24.79 12.73
N ARG A 20 4.57 -26.07 13.11
CA ARG A 20 3.92 -26.40 14.41
C ARG A 20 4.74 -25.92 15.60
N ASN A 21 6.07 -26.11 15.55
CA ASN A 21 6.97 -25.64 16.61
C ASN A 21 6.98 -24.10 16.69
N LEU A 22 6.93 -23.42 15.53
CA LEU A 22 6.78 -21.96 15.47
C LEU A 22 5.52 -21.52 16.20
N VAL A 23 4.38 -22.19 15.96
CA VAL A 23 3.12 -21.85 16.64
C VAL A 23 3.27 -21.93 18.15
N SER A 24 3.86 -23.00 18.68
CA SER A 24 4.12 -23.10 20.11
C SER A 24 5.02 -21.97 20.63
N ALA A 25 6.10 -21.65 19.90
CA ALA A 25 7.03 -20.60 20.28
C ALA A 25 6.38 -19.20 20.28
N VAL A 26 5.60 -18.86 19.25
CA VAL A 26 4.89 -17.57 19.17
C VAL A 26 3.87 -17.42 20.30
N GLN A 27 3.11 -18.49 20.59
CA GLN A 27 2.14 -18.47 21.68
C GLN A 27 2.81 -18.32 23.05
N SER A 28 3.91 -19.04 23.28
CA SER A 28 4.63 -18.93 24.55
C SER A 28 5.27 -17.54 24.70
N TRP A 29 5.88 -17.00 23.65
CA TRP A 29 6.42 -15.63 23.66
C TRP A 29 5.33 -14.61 24.00
N SER A 30 4.17 -14.68 23.34
CA SER A 30 3.07 -13.74 23.59
C SER A 30 2.57 -13.80 25.03
N MET A 31 2.38 -15.01 25.57
CA MET A 31 1.84 -15.20 26.92
C MET A 31 2.81 -14.77 28.04
N PHE A 32 4.12 -14.92 27.83
CA PHE A 32 5.11 -14.71 28.87
C PHE A 32 5.92 -13.42 28.74
N ASP A 33 6.15 -12.94 27.52
CA ASP A 33 7.03 -11.80 27.24
C ASP A 33 6.26 -10.56 26.74
N ASN A 34 4.96 -10.66 26.45
CA ASN A 34 4.24 -9.57 25.78
C ASN A 34 2.73 -9.48 26.10
N ASP A 35 2.31 -9.84 27.32
CA ASP A 35 0.94 -9.65 27.83
C ASP A 35 -0.18 -10.11 26.88
N ASP A 36 -0.05 -11.31 26.32
CA ASP A 36 -0.97 -11.90 25.33
C ASP A 36 -1.11 -11.10 24.02
N ARG A 37 -0.06 -10.33 23.67
CA ARG A 37 0.06 -9.63 22.39
C ARG A 37 1.22 -10.13 21.54
N PHE A 38 1.20 -9.75 20.27
CA PHE A 38 2.12 -10.14 19.21
C PHE A 38 2.99 -8.98 18.68
N ASP A 39 2.78 -7.74 19.14
CA ASP A 39 3.56 -6.57 18.70
C ASP A 39 5.00 -6.60 19.22
N GLY A 40 5.97 -6.24 18.36
CA GLY A 40 7.40 -6.32 18.70
C GLY A 40 8.01 -7.73 18.55
N LEU A 41 7.24 -8.70 18.07
CA LEU A 41 7.74 -10.04 17.78
C LEU A 41 8.90 -10.00 16.76
N THR A 42 9.98 -10.71 17.07
CA THR A 42 11.12 -10.87 16.15
C THR A 42 11.53 -12.33 16.00
N VAL A 43 12.19 -12.68 14.91
CA VAL A 43 12.79 -14.02 14.71
C VAL A 43 13.78 -14.35 15.84
N ALA A 44 14.53 -13.36 16.31
CA ALA A 44 15.48 -13.54 17.41
C ALA A 44 14.79 -13.86 18.74
N ALA A 45 13.65 -13.23 19.03
CA ALA A 45 12.87 -13.50 20.24
C ALA A 45 12.36 -14.96 20.27
N LEU A 46 11.91 -15.48 19.12
CA LEU A 46 11.43 -16.85 19.00
C LEU A 46 12.51 -17.92 19.22
N ALA A 47 13.78 -17.57 19.01
CA ALA A 47 14.90 -18.46 19.32
C ALA A 47 15.01 -18.75 20.82
N GLY A 48 14.61 -17.81 21.68
CA GLY A 48 14.51 -18.03 23.13
C GLY A 48 13.41 -19.02 23.51
N TRP A 49 12.39 -19.15 22.65
CA TRP A 49 11.25 -20.04 22.80
C TRP A 49 11.39 -21.36 22.03
N GLY A 50 12.63 -21.72 21.67
CA GLY A 50 12.97 -23.02 21.10
C GLY A 50 12.68 -23.17 19.60
N TRP A 51 12.30 -22.10 18.89
CA TRP A 51 12.11 -22.14 17.44
C TRP A 51 13.19 -21.34 16.70
N ARG A 52 13.72 -21.92 15.63
CA ARG A 52 14.63 -21.24 14.70
C ARG A 52 14.27 -21.60 13.25
N PRO A 53 14.43 -20.66 12.29
CA PRO A 53 14.24 -20.98 10.89
C PRO A 53 15.20 -22.07 10.43
N THR A 54 14.71 -22.99 9.60
CA THR A 54 15.49 -24.07 9.00
C THR A 54 16.12 -23.58 7.69
N GLY A 55 17.38 -23.97 7.42
CA GLY A 55 18.16 -23.46 6.28
C GLY A 55 17.63 -23.76 4.87
N GLY A 56 16.52 -24.48 4.74
CA GLY A 56 15.83 -24.75 3.46
C GLY A 56 14.41 -24.22 3.38
N THR A 57 13.90 -23.58 4.43
CA THR A 57 12.50 -23.17 4.54
C THR A 57 12.42 -21.65 4.59
N TYR A 58 11.51 -21.07 3.81
CA TYR A 58 11.06 -19.70 3.98
C TYR A 58 9.86 -19.69 4.93
N THR A 59 9.85 -18.79 5.89
CA THR A 59 8.77 -18.64 6.87
C THR A 59 8.36 -17.17 6.97
N GLU A 60 7.10 -16.89 6.69
CA GLU A 60 6.50 -15.58 6.87
C GLU A 60 5.63 -15.61 8.12
N ILE A 61 5.85 -14.69 9.05
CA ILE A 61 5.00 -14.45 10.21
C ILE A 61 4.38 -13.07 10.01
N VAL A 62 3.06 -12.95 10.09
CA VAL A 62 2.37 -11.67 9.95
C VAL A 62 1.60 -11.41 11.24
N VAL A 63 1.95 -10.32 11.92
CA VAL A 63 1.24 -9.83 13.10
C VAL A 63 0.12 -8.93 12.61
N GLU A 64 -1.12 -9.15 13.09
CA GLU A 64 -2.36 -8.55 12.61
C GLU A 64 -3.18 -7.98 13.80
N ASP A 65 -4.23 -7.20 13.52
CA ASP A 65 -5.12 -6.58 14.53
C ASP A 65 -4.37 -5.78 15.60
N GLY A 66 -3.39 -4.98 15.17
CA GLY A 66 -2.53 -4.19 16.05
C GLY A 66 -1.72 -5.04 17.05
N GLY A 67 -1.44 -6.30 16.75
CA GLY A 67 -0.74 -7.21 17.68
C GLY A 67 -1.66 -8.15 18.45
N ARG A 68 -2.97 -8.19 18.17
CA ARG A 68 -3.88 -9.16 18.83
C ARG A 68 -4.08 -10.45 18.05
N SER A 69 -3.63 -10.48 16.80
CA SER A 69 -3.77 -11.61 15.88
C SER A 69 -2.42 -11.86 15.20
N TRP A 70 -2.22 -13.07 14.66
CA TRP A 70 -1.09 -13.32 13.77
C TRP A 70 -1.34 -14.53 12.86
N ARG A 71 -0.67 -14.62 11.72
CA ARG A 71 -0.65 -15.82 10.88
C ARG A 71 0.77 -16.18 10.51
N ALA A 72 0.98 -17.42 10.09
CA ALA A 72 2.25 -17.78 9.48
C ALA A 72 2.08 -18.75 8.32
N THR A 73 2.97 -18.62 7.34
CA THR A 73 3.18 -19.62 6.30
C THR A 73 4.62 -20.10 6.32
N ALA A 74 4.82 -21.33 5.87
CA ALA A 74 6.13 -21.90 5.67
C ALA A 74 6.16 -22.74 4.40
N GLN A 75 7.19 -22.56 3.57
CA GLN A 75 7.39 -23.34 2.36
C GLN A 75 8.87 -23.67 2.22
N ASP A 76 9.17 -24.91 1.84
CA ASP A 76 10.52 -25.28 1.45
C ASP A 76 10.90 -24.59 0.13
N THR A 77 12.12 -24.10 0.02
CA THR A 77 12.58 -23.32 -1.15
C THR A 77 12.84 -24.17 -2.39
N ARG A 78 12.80 -25.51 -2.28
CA ARG A 78 13.02 -26.42 -3.40
C ARG A 78 11.77 -26.57 -4.26
N ALA A 79 12.00 -26.87 -5.54
CA ALA A 79 10.94 -27.06 -6.51
C ALA A 79 9.95 -28.17 -6.11
N GLY A 80 8.65 -27.86 -6.24
CA GLY A 80 7.56 -28.78 -5.92
C GLY A 80 7.23 -28.89 -4.44
N ALA A 81 7.81 -28.06 -3.58
CA ALA A 81 7.47 -28.02 -2.16
C ALA A 81 6.08 -27.43 -1.90
N THR A 82 5.38 -28.00 -0.92
CA THR A 82 4.06 -27.53 -0.49
C THR A 82 4.23 -26.37 0.50
N GLU A 83 3.55 -25.25 0.27
CA GLU A 83 3.36 -24.23 1.31
C GLU A 83 2.36 -24.74 2.35
N TYR A 84 2.70 -24.57 3.61
CA TYR A 84 1.84 -24.80 4.76
C TYR A 84 1.46 -23.47 5.40
N THR A 85 0.21 -23.36 5.82
CA THR A 85 -0.31 -22.21 6.58
C THR A 85 -0.75 -22.68 7.96
N TYR A 86 -0.45 -21.88 8.97
CA TYR A 86 -1.12 -21.93 10.26
C TYR A 86 -2.34 -21.02 10.23
N SER A 87 -3.51 -21.59 10.51
CA SER A 87 -4.75 -20.83 10.67
C SER A 87 -5.59 -21.36 11.81
N LEU A 88 -6.42 -20.48 12.37
CA LEU A 88 -7.48 -20.81 13.29
C LEU A 88 -8.84 -20.69 12.62
N LEU A 89 -9.81 -21.44 13.12
CA LEU A 89 -11.21 -21.26 12.77
C LEU A 89 -11.84 -20.06 13.50
N ALA A 90 -11.15 -19.54 14.52
CA ALA A 90 -11.58 -18.37 15.25
C ALA A 90 -11.40 -17.08 14.42
N PRO A 91 -12.20 -16.02 14.67
CA PRO A 91 -12.06 -14.74 13.99
C PRO A 91 -10.71 -14.04 14.22
N VAL A 92 -10.03 -14.37 15.32
CA VAL A 92 -8.74 -13.81 15.72
C VAL A 92 -7.78 -14.97 15.88
N ASN A 93 -6.63 -14.91 15.22
CA ASN A 93 -5.62 -15.93 15.40
C ASN A 93 -4.88 -15.72 16.74
N GLY A 94 -4.43 -16.79 17.38
CA GLY A 94 -3.75 -16.77 18.67
C GLY A 94 -4.64 -16.87 19.91
N VAL A 95 -5.97 -16.86 19.74
CA VAL A 95 -6.91 -16.92 20.88
C VAL A 95 -7.51 -18.33 21.11
N GLY A 96 -6.94 -19.35 20.48
CA GLY A 96 -7.46 -20.72 20.55
C GLY A 96 -6.58 -21.76 19.84
N PRO A 97 -7.04 -23.03 19.79
CA PRO A 97 -6.30 -24.12 19.16
C PRO A 97 -6.41 -24.08 17.63
N GLY A 98 -5.26 -23.95 16.96
CA GLY A 98 -5.18 -23.82 15.50
C GLY A 98 -4.68 -25.09 14.83
N SER A 99 -4.54 -25.04 13.50
CA SER A 99 -3.97 -26.17 12.76
C SER A 99 -3.05 -25.71 11.64
N VAL A 100 -2.00 -26.51 11.42
CA VAL A 100 -1.11 -26.36 10.26
C VAL A 100 -1.62 -27.26 9.14
N ARG A 101 -1.92 -26.68 7.99
CA ARG A 101 -2.45 -27.37 6.81
C ARG A 101 -1.73 -26.90 5.56
N ALA A 102 -1.77 -27.69 4.50
CA ALA A 102 -1.33 -27.21 3.19
C ALA A 102 -2.17 -25.98 2.80
N SER A 103 -1.50 -24.93 2.33
CA SER A 103 -2.15 -23.73 1.80
C SER A 103 -3.05 -24.08 0.62
N LEU A 104 -4.20 -23.43 0.53
CA LEU A 104 -5.09 -23.56 -0.62
C LEU A 104 -5.57 -22.16 -1.04
N PRO A 105 -5.30 -21.73 -2.30
CA PRO A 105 -4.45 -22.39 -3.29
C PRO A 105 -2.97 -22.43 -2.85
N GLN A 106 -2.20 -23.34 -3.47
CA GLN A 106 -0.74 -23.31 -3.37
C GLN A 106 -0.20 -22.09 -4.14
N PRO A 107 0.83 -21.40 -3.63
CA PRO A 107 1.41 -20.26 -4.33
C PRO A 107 2.03 -20.70 -5.67
N VAL A 108 1.91 -19.85 -6.69
CA VAL A 108 2.42 -20.13 -8.04
C VAL A 108 3.95 -20.04 -8.09
N ALA A 109 4.53 -19.14 -7.29
CA ALA A 109 5.96 -18.94 -7.20
C ALA A 109 6.51 -19.54 -5.90
N LEU A 110 7.70 -20.13 -5.99
CA LEU A 110 8.45 -20.55 -4.81
C LEU A 110 9.13 -19.34 -4.17
N PRO A 111 9.36 -19.36 -2.85
CA PRO A 111 10.15 -18.35 -2.18
C PRO A 111 11.56 -18.32 -2.76
N ALA A 112 12.08 -17.12 -3.00
CA ALA A 112 13.39 -16.93 -3.62
C ALA A 112 14.56 -17.32 -2.69
N ALA A 113 14.37 -17.31 -1.38
CA ALA A 113 15.41 -17.60 -0.39
C ALA A 113 14.84 -18.21 0.89
N ALA A 114 15.65 -19.02 1.58
CA ALA A 114 15.31 -19.56 2.88
C ALA A 114 15.52 -18.49 3.96
N GLY A 115 14.78 -18.58 5.06
CA GLY A 115 14.84 -17.63 6.16
C GLY A 115 13.48 -17.45 6.82
N ALA A 116 13.43 -16.49 7.75
CA ALA A 116 12.18 -16.07 8.34
C ALA A 116 12.07 -14.55 8.36
N VAL A 117 10.86 -14.06 8.14
CA VAL A 117 10.51 -12.65 8.26
C VAL A 117 9.32 -12.50 9.18
N VAL A 118 9.33 -11.47 10.01
CA VAL A 118 8.16 -11.02 10.76
C VAL A 118 7.70 -9.71 10.12
N LEU A 119 6.48 -9.73 9.58
CA LEU A 119 5.80 -8.58 9.03
C LEU A 119 4.83 -8.06 10.09
N ASP A 120 5.03 -6.84 10.51
CA ASP A 120 4.08 -6.12 11.34
C ASP A 120 3.06 -5.44 10.41
N VAL A 121 1.75 -5.61 10.62
CA VAL A 121 0.72 -4.86 9.86
C VAL A 121 0.83 -3.33 10.01
N GLY A 122 1.66 -2.82 10.92
CA GLY A 122 2.11 -1.42 10.83
C GLY A 122 2.69 -1.06 9.44
N ASP A 123 3.11 -2.05 8.64
CA ASP A 123 3.67 -1.92 7.29
C ASP A 123 2.86 -2.67 6.21
N ALA A 124 1.68 -3.21 6.55
CA ALA A 124 0.82 -3.95 5.60
C ALA A 124 -0.67 -3.77 5.94
N ILE A 125 -1.57 -3.89 4.96
CA ILE A 125 -3.01 -3.77 5.22
C ILE A 125 -3.49 -4.86 6.19
N ASP A 126 -4.27 -4.49 7.20
CA ASP A 126 -4.79 -5.44 8.18
C ASP A 126 -5.91 -6.28 7.54
N ALA A 127 -5.55 -7.49 7.10
CA ALA A 127 -6.47 -8.42 6.43
C ALA A 127 -7.63 -8.87 7.33
N ASP A 128 -7.45 -8.89 8.65
CA ASP A 128 -8.49 -9.29 9.60
C ASP A 128 -9.55 -8.20 9.76
N ARG A 129 -9.10 -6.96 9.92
CA ARG A 129 -10.00 -5.81 9.99
C ARG A 129 -10.68 -5.56 8.64
N LEU A 130 -9.94 -5.72 7.55
CA LEU A 130 -10.50 -5.68 6.20
C LEU A 130 -11.55 -6.77 5.98
N ALA A 131 -11.29 -8.01 6.40
CA ALA A 131 -12.25 -9.12 6.34
C ALA A 131 -13.53 -8.81 7.13
N ARG A 132 -13.41 -8.25 8.34
CA ARG A 132 -14.57 -7.86 9.16
C ARG A 132 -15.37 -6.74 8.51
N ALA A 133 -14.70 -5.74 7.94
CA ALA A 133 -15.35 -4.64 7.24
C ALA A 133 -16.09 -5.12 5.99
N PHE A 134 -15.49 -6.00 5.17
CA PHE A 134 -16.18 -6.62 4.04
C PHE A 134 -17.36 -7.49 4.48
N ALA A 135 -17.22 -8.26 5.57
CA ALA A 135 -18.29 -9.09 6.09
C ALA A 135 -19.48 -8.27 6.65
N ALA A 136 -19.23 -7.07 7.18
CA ALA A 136 -20.25 -6.19 7.74
C ALA A 136 -20.98 -5.37 6.67
N GLY A 137 -20.34 -5.13 5.53
CA GLY A 137 -20.91 -4.37 4.41
C GLY A 137 -21.75 -5.23 3.45
N THR A 138 -22.17 -4.62 2.35
CA THR A 138 -22.82 -5.31 1.21
C THR A 138 -21.81 -5.94 0.24
N VAL A 139 -20.53 -5.97 0.63
CA VAL A 139 -19.44 -6.49 -0.18
C VAL A 139 -19.57 -8.01 -0.27
N THR A 140 -19.50 -8.56 -1.48
CA THR A 140 -19.47 -10.02 -1.70
C THR A 140 -18.09 -10.48 -2.12
N GLN A 141 -17.73 -11.72 -1.79
CA GLN A 141 -16.44 -12.30 -2.17
C GLN A 141 -16.22 -12.29 -3.68
N ARG A 142 -17.29 -12.53 -4.46
CA ARG A 142 -17.25 -12.45 -5.92
C ARG A 142 -16.92 -11.05 -6.41
N MET A 143 -17.56 -10.02 -5.86
CA MET A 143 -17.27 -8.62 -6.23
C MET A 143 -15.80 -8.27 -5.96
N VAL A 144 -15.23 -8.74 -4.84
CA VAL A 144 -13.80 -8.55 -4.54
C VAL A 144 -12.91 -9.21 -5.58
N CYS A 145 -13.18 -10.46 -5.97
CA CYS A 145 -12.38 -11.13 -6.99
C CYS A 145 -12.51 -10.47 -8.37
N GLU A 146 -13.73 -10.12 -8.79
CA GLU A 146 -13.99 -9.45 -10.07
C GLU A 146 -13.28 -8.08 -10.16
N MET A 147 -13.37 -7.26 -9.10
CA MET A 147 -12.71 -5.96 -9.06
C MET A 147 -11.18 -6.10 -9.01
N SER A 148 -10.66 -7.13 -8.35
CA SER A 148 -9.22 -7.35 -8.24
C SER A 148 -8.52 -7.59 -9.58
N VAL A 149 -9.25 -7.96 -10.64
CA VAL A 149 -8.71 -8.13 -12.00
C VAL A 149 -8.19 -6.81 -12.57
N LEU A 150 -8.80 -5.68 -12.18
CA LEU A 150 -8.43 -4.35 -12.66
C LEU A 150 -7.26 -3.74 -11.88
N SER A 151 -6.94 -4.31 -10.72
CA SER A 151 -5.85 -3.83 -9.87
C SER A 151 -4.48 -4.29 -10.38
N PRO A 152 -3.44 -3.45 -10.29
CA PRO A 152 -2.07 -3.87 -10.56
C PRO A 152 -1.65 -5.05 -9.68
N GLY A 153 -0.85 -5.96 -10.25
CA GLY A 153 -0.36 -7.13 -9.54
C GLY A 153 0.74 -7.86 -10.29
N THR A 154 1.12 -9.02 -9.75
CA THR A 154 2.15 -9.88 -10.37
C THR A 154 1.55 -10.75 -11.47
N HIS A 155 2.37 -11.19 -12.41
CA HIS A 155 1.97 -12.05 -13.54
C HIS A 155 2.91 -13.26 -13.69
N TYR A 156 3.34 -13.86 -12.58
CA TYR A 156 4.21 -15.03 -12.57
C TYR A 156 3.57 -16.25 -13.21
N ALA A 157 2.24 -16.34 -13.19
CA ALA A 157 1.48 -17.35 -13.92
C ALA A 157 1.51 -17.18 -15.45
N ARG A 158 2.16 -16.12 -15.98
CA ARG A 158 2.19 -15.76 -17.42
C ARG A 158 0.79 -15.56 -18.02
N SER A 159 -0.13 -15.09 -17.20
CA SER A 159 -1.50 -14.72 -17.58
C SER A 159 -1.59 -13.20 -17.79
N THR A 160 -2.56 -12.76 -18.60
CA THR A 160 -2.94 -11.33 -18.67
C THR A 160 -3.74 -10.88 -17.44
N VAL A 161 -4.24 -11.84 -16.65
CA VAL A 161 -4.92 -11.60 -15.38
C VAL A 161 -3.87 -11.64 -14.26
N PRO A 162 -3.87 -10.69 -13.30
CA PRO A 162 -2.96 -10.71 -12.17
C PRO A 162 -3.08 -11.99 -11.32
N ASP A 163 -1.96 -12.45 -10.76
CA ASP A 163 -1.88 -13.69 -9.99
C ASP A 163 -2.84 -13.68 -8.78
N HIS A 164 -3.02 -12.53 -8.13
CA HIS A 164 -3.94 -12.39 -6.99
C HIS A 164 -5.40 -12.56 -7.37
N ALA A 165 -5.79 -12.12 -8.56
CA ALA A 165 -7.16 -12.27 -9.06
C ALA A 165 -7.43 -13.74 -9.42
N LEU A 166 -6.47 -14.40 -10.07
CA LEU A 166 -6.54 -15.86 -10.32
C LEU A 166 -6.64 -16.66 -9.02
N ALA A 167 -5.86 -16.29 -8.01
CA ALA A 167 -5.88 -16.93 -6.71
C ALA A 167 -7.20 -16.71 -5.97
N CYS A 168 -7.79 -15.51 -6.09
CA CYS A 168 -9.10 -15.17 -5.55
C CYS A 168 -10.20 -16.06 -6.16
N GLU A 169 -10.27 -16.12 -7.48
CA GLU A 169 -11.25 -16.95 -8.21
C GLU A 169 -11.07 -18.44 -7.90
N THR A 170 -9.83 -18.92 -7.82
CA THR A 170 -9.53 -20.31 -7.47
C THR A 170 -10.00 -20.64 -6.05
N ALA A 171 -9.78 -19.73 -5.10
CA ALA A 171 -10.23 -19.91 -3.73
C ALA A 171 -11.77 -19.96 -3.64
N LEU A 172 -12.49 -19.12 -4.40
CA LEU A 172 -13.95 -19.16 -4.46
C LEU A 172 -14.48 -20.43 -5.12
N ALA A 173 -13.85 -20.90 -6.20
CA ALA A 173 -14.23 -22.14 -6.87
C ALA A 173 -14.07 -23.37 -5.96
N GLY A 174 -13.16 -23.31 -4.98
CA GLY A 174 -12.93 -24.36 -3.99
C GLY A 174 -14.06 -24.54 -2.96
N GLY A 175 -15.07 -23.67 -2.93
CA GLY A 175 -16.22 -23.76 -2.03
C GLY A 175 -16.25 -22.66 -0.97
N THR A 176 -16.80 -22.96 0.21
CA THR A 176 -16.99 -21.98 1.30
C THR A 176 -15.65 -21.51 1.87
N VAL A 177 -15.13 -20.41 1.33
CA VAL A 177 -13.95 -19.71 1.84
C VAL A 177 -14.40 -18.62 2.81
N THR A 178 -13.68 -18.42 3.91
CA THR A 178 -13.92 -17.26 4.78
C THR A 178 -13.32 -16.01 4.17
N TRP A 179 -13.82 -14.82 4.51
CA TRP A 179 -13.22 -13.56 4.05
C TRP A 179 -11.72 -13.47 4.33
N ARG A 180 -11.30 -13.82 5.55
CA ARG A 180 -9.89 -13.86 5.93
C ARG A 180 -9.07 -14.78 5.02
N ALA A 181 -9.55 -16.00 4.76
CA ALA A 181 -8.84 -16.94 3.92
C ALA A 181 -8.72 -16.44 2.46
N LEU A 182 -9.75 -15.77 1.95
CA LEU A 182 -9.73 -15.15 0.62
C LEU A 182 -8.68 -14.03 0.54
N LEU A 183 -8.70 -13.07 1.47
CA LEU A 183 -7.76 -11.95 1.48
C LEU A 183 -6.31 -12.40 1.71
N ALA A 184 -6.10 -13.36 2.61
CA ALA A 184 -4.78 -13.96 2.82
C ALA A 184 -4.25 -14.62 1.54
N THR A 185 -5.12 -15.30 0.78
CA THR A 185 -4.75 -15.87 -0.52
C THR A 185 -4.36 -14.81 -1.55
N MET A 186 -5.10 -13.70 -1.61
CA MET A 186 -4.75 -12.57 -2.48
C MET A 186 -3.39 -11.97 -2.10
N LEU A 187 -3.15 -11.73 -0.81
CA LEU A 187 -1.85 -11.21 -0.31
C LEU A 187 -0.68 -12.10 -0.71
N ARG A 188 -0.79 -13.42 -0.49
CA ARG A 188 0.27 -14.38 -0.85
C ARG A 188 0.56 -14.42 -2.35
N SER A 189 -0.43 -14.04 -3.17
CA SER A 189 -0.33 -14.04 -4.63
C SER A 189 0.02 -12.67 -5.18
N GLY A 190 0.70 -11.82 -4.39
CA GLY A 190 1.13 -10.49 -4.81
C GLY A 190 0.05 -9.40 -4.76
N GLY A 191 -1.14 -9.69 -4.23
CA GLY A 191 -2.30 -8.81 -4.24
C GLY A 191 -2.29 -7.70 -3.19
N ARG A 192 -1.13 -7.29 -2.68
CA ARG A 192 -1.04 -6.26 -1.63
C ARG A 192 -1.62 -4.93 -2.11
N ILE A 193 -1.19 -4.46 -3.28
CA ILE A 193 -1.64 -3.22 -3.89
C ILE A 193 -3.13 -3.32 -4.24
N ALA A 194 -3.55 -4.47 -4.79
CA ALA A 194 -4.95 -4.73 -5.09
C ALA A 194 -5.85 -4.65 -3.84
N LEU A 195 -5.42 -5.20 -2.70
CA LEU A 195 -6.20 -5.10 -1.46
C LEU A 195 -6.26 -3.67 -0.91
N GLN A 196 -5.21 -2.87 -1.08
CA GLN A 196 -5.25 -1.44 -0.73
C GLN A 196 -6.28 -0.69 -1.59
N GLN A 197 -6.27 -0.91 -2.90
CA GLN A 197 -7.25 -0.34 -3.82
C GLN A 197 -8.67 -0.79 -3.49
N LEU A 198 -8.90 -2.09 -3.28
CA LEU A 198 -10.20 -2.61 -2.91
C LEU A 198 -10.69 -2.05 -1.57
N ALA A 199 -9.81 -1.90 -0.58
CA ALA A 199 -10.17 -1.26 0.68
C ALA A 199 -10.58 0.21 0.48
N LEU A 200 -9.85 0.95 -0.36
CA LEU A 200 -10.18 2.33 -0.71
C LEU A 200 -11.53 2.42 -1.42
N ASP A 201 -11.78 1.54 -2.41
CA ASP A 201 -12.98 1.56 -3.25
C ASP A 201 -14.23 1.09 -2.53
N LEU A 202 -14.11 0.04 -1.72
CA LEU A 202 -15.25 -0.71 -1.16
C LEU A 202 -15.56 -0.36 0.29
N ILE A 203 -14.57 0.07 1.08
CA ILE A 203 -14.80 0.40 2.49
C ILE A 203 -14.90 1.90 2.70
N ARG A 204 -14.17 2.73 1.93
CA ARG A 204 -14.23 4.20 2.03
C ARG A 204 -14.25 4.65 3.50
N ASP A 205 -15.22 5.46 3.90
CA ASP A 205 -15.47 5.94 5.27
C ASP A 205 -16.41 5.05 6.10
N GLY A 206 -16.79 3.88 5.57
CA GLY A 206 -17.76 2.98 6.18
C GLY A 206 -19.23 3.32 5.89
N SER A 207 -19.54 4.29 5.01
CA SER A 207 -20.92 4.70 4.72
C SER A 207 -21.29 4.64 3.23
N SER A 208 -21.86 3.50 2.80
CA SER A 208 -22.55 3.28 1.51
C SER A 208 -21.72 3.44 0.22
N PRO A 209 -22.12 2.78 -0.89
CA PRO A 209 -21.41 2.90 -2.17
C PRO A 209 -21.45 4.33 -2.73
N PRO A 210 -20.42 4.74 -3.50
CA PRO A 210 -20.35 6.07 -4.14
C PRO A 210 -21.61 6.44 -4.91
N ALA A 211 -22.02 7.71 -4.78
CA ALA A 211 -22.66 8.39 -5.89
C ALA A 211 -21.62 8.50 -7.05
N PRO A 212 -22.04 8.33 -8.31
CA PRO A 212 -21.14 8.46 -9.46
C PRO A 212 -20.45 9.83 -9.47
N PRO A 213 -19.19 9.91 -9.94
CA PRO A 213 -18.45 11.17 -9.98
C PRO A 213 -19.23 12.21 -10.79
N VAL A 214 -19.49 13.36 -10.19
CA VAL A 214 -20.07 14.52 -10.88
C VAL A 214 -18.97 15.10 -11.78
N PRO A 215 -19.19 15.23 -13.11
CA PRO A 215 -18.20 15.83 -14.00
C PRO A 215 -17.89 17.27 -13.57
N PRO A 216 -16.64 17.74 -13.72
CA PRO A 216 -16.27 19.10 -13.39
C PRO A 216 -16.97 20.06 -14.36
N THR A 217 -17.93 20.85 -13.86
CA THR A 217 -18.60 21.87 -14.68
C THR A 217 -18.18 23.30 -14.34
N ASP A 218 -17.35 23.52 -13.32
CA ASP A 218 -16.98 24.89 -12.93
C ASP A 218 -15.59 24.94 -12.27
N PRO A 219 -14.60 25.68 -12.84
CA PRO A 219 -13.32 25.95 -12.18
C PRO A 219 -13.46 26.81 -10.91
N ASP A 220 -14.58 27.53 -10.73
CA ASP A 220 -14.94 28.26 -9.51
C ASP A 220 -15.96 27.48 -8.65
N GLY A 221 -16.16 26.19 -8.96
CA GLY A 221 -17.09 25.32 -8.25
C GLY A 221 -16.77 25.17 -6.76
N PRO A 222 -17.77 24.82 -5.94
CA PRO A 222 -17.53 24.53 -4.52
C PRO A 222 -16.41 23.50 -4.35
N PRO A 223 -15.68 23.53 -3.22
CA PRO A 223 -14.60 22.59 -2.95
C PRO A 223 -15.06 21.17 -3.25
N ARG A 224 -14.27 20.40 -4.01
CA ARG A 224 -14.58 18.98 -4.22
C ARG A 224 -14.78 18.35 -2.84
N PRO A 225 -15.81 17.48 -2.66
CA PRO A 225 -15.96 16.77 -1.41
C PRO A 225 -14.64 16.08 -1.09
N LEU A 226 -14.14 16.32 0.13
CA LEU A 226 -12.94 15.68 0.62
C LEU A 226 -13.09 14.16 0.43
N PRO A 227 -12.04 13.47 -0.06
CA PRO A 227 -12.07 12.02 -0.14
C PRO A 227 -12.48 11.44 1.22
N PRO A 228 -13.34 10.40 1.26
CA PRO A 228 -13.80 9.79 2.50
C PRO A 228 -12.62 9.47 3.42
N THR A 229 -12.81 9.62 4.74
CA THR A 229 -11.74 9.32 5.69
C THR A 229 -11.42 7.83 5.67
N LEU A 230 -10.13 7.48 5.76
CA LEU A 230 -9.73 6.08 5.86
C LEU A 230 -9.96 5.59 7.30
N PRO A 231 -10.60 4.42 7.51
CA PRO A 231 -10.74 3.85 8.84
C PRO A 231 -9.36 3.51 9.39
N ASP A 232 -8.93 4.24 10.42
CA ASP A 232 -7.62 4.09 11.03
C ASP A 232 -7.34 2.65 11.43
N ASN A 233 -8.36 1.93 11.88
CA ASN A 233 -8.20 0.54 12.25
C ASN A 233 -7.73 -0.35 11.06
N ILE A 234 -8.11 -0.09 9.81
CA ILE A 234 -7.67 -0.94 8.68
C ILE A 234 -6.29 -0.50 8.15
N TRP A 235 -6.06 0.81 8.15
CA TRP A 235 -4.93 1.45 7.50
C TRP A 235 -3.77 1.78 8.44
N GLU A 236 -3.98 1.64 9.75
CA GLU A 236 -3.02 1.91 10.82
C GLU A 236 -2.40 3.32 10.70
N ILE A 237 -3.24 4.32 10.44
CA ILE A 237 -2.86 5.69 10.08
C ILE A 237 -2.10 6.35 11.23
N VAL A 238 -2.64 6.30 12.46
CA VAL A 238 -2.02 6.88 13.65
C VAL A 238 -0.64 6.26 13.88
N ARG A 239 -0.57 4.94 13.86
CA ARG A 239 0.68 4.20 14.07
C ARG A 239 1.73 4.51 13.01
N LYS A 240 1.32 4.74 11.76
CA LYS A 240 2.21 5.19 10.68
C LYS A 240 2.64 6.64 10.86
N ALA A 241 1.72 7.52 11.26
CA ALA A 241 2.01 8.92 11.54
C ALA A 241 3.08 9.06 12.64
N ASP A 242 3.04 8.22 13.67
CA ASP A 242 4.06 8.17 14.74
C ASP A 242 5.47 7.83 14.22
N ARG A 243 5.58 7.15 13.07
CA ARG A 243 6.86 6.78 12.44
C ARG A 243 7.40 7.88 11.51
N VAL A 244 6.59 8.88 11.15
CA VAL A 244 7.01 9.96 10.25
C VAL A 244 7.95 10.92 11.00
N ASN A 245 9.22 10.92 10.60
CA ASN A 245 10.21 11.85 11.11
C ASN A 245 10.10 13.23 10.43
N ALA A 246 9.11 14.02 10.85
CA ALA A 246 8.88 15.38 10.40
C ALA A 246 8.64 16.30 11.61
N PRO A 247 9.69 16.76 12.32
CA PRO A 247 9.56 17.51 13.57
C PRO A 247 8.85 18.86 13.41
N GLN A 248 8.75 19.38 12.18
CA GLN A 248 8.02 20.59 11.85
C GLN A 248 6.50 20.40 11.78
N LEU A 249 6.00 19.15 11.81
CA LEU A 249 4.58 18.81 11.77
C LEU A 249 4.08 18.40 13.15
N SER A 250 2.89 18.86 13.54
CA SER A 250 2.16 18.30 14.68
C SER A 250 1.71 16.86 14.40
N ASP A 251 1.30 16.11 15.42
CA ASP A 251 0.87 14.73 15.25
C ASP A 251 -0.43 14.64 14.42
N GLU A 252 -1.34 15.59 14.59
CA GLU A 252 -2.54 15.71 13.75
C GLU A 252 -2.18 15.96 12.28
N GLU A 253 -1.13 16.75 12.04
CA GLU A 253 -0.67 17.05 10.69
C GLU A 253 -0.03 15.84 10.02
N LYS A 254 0.73 15.04 10.77
CA LYS A 254 1.27 13.76 10.29
C LYS A 254 0.16 12.78 9.93
N ILE A 255 -0.91 12.70 10.73
CA ILE A 255 -2.08 11.85 10.43
C ILE A 255 -2.69 12.23 9.08
N VAL A 256 -2.95 13.52 8.84
CA VAL A 256 -3.52 14.01 7.57
C VAL A 256 -2.59 13.66 6.40
N VAL A 257 -1.28 13.87 6.55
CA VAL A 257 -0.29 13.56 5.51
C VAL A 257 -0.24 12.08 5.20
N VAL A 258 -0.19 11.22 6.22
CA VAL A 258 -0.15 9.77 6.04
C VAL A 258 -1.44 9.28 5.39
N GLU A 259 -2.59 9.74 5.86
CA GLU A 259 -3.88 9.38 5.28
C GLU A 259 -3.94 9.75 3.79
N GLN A 260 -3.54 10.97 3.45
CA GLN A 260 -3.55 11.44 2.07
C GLN A 260 -2.54 10.68 1.20
N CYS A 261 -1.35 10.39 1.73
CA CYS A 261 -0.36 9.54 1.07
C CYS A 261 -0.94 8.15 0.77
N LEU A 262 -1.63 7.53 1.74
CA LEU A 262 -2.21 6.22 1.59
C LEU A 262 -3.28 6.18 0.48
N LYS A 263 -4.16 7.19 0.44
CA LYS A 263 -5.18 7.34 -0.61
C LYS A 263 -4.56 7.48 -1.99
N LEU A 264 -3.62 8.42 -2.16
CA LEU A 264 -2.99 8.69 -3.45
C LEU A 264 -2.14 7.50 -3.93
N ALA A 265 -1.38 6.87 -3.04
CA ALA A 265 -0.55 5.72 -3.37
C ALA A 265 -1.36 4.49 -3.75
N ALA A 266 -2.45 4.20 -3.04
CA ALA A 266 -3.37 3.13 -3.42
C ALA A 266 -3.99 3.42 -4.80
N ASN A 267 -4.47 4.63 -5.04
CA ASN A 267 -5.02 5.03 -6.34
C ASN A 267 -3.99 4.93 -7.48
N ALA A 268 -2.72 5.27 -7.20
CA ALA A 268 -1.59 5.15 -8.11
C ALA A 268 -1.09 3.71 -8.31
N GLY A 269 -1.68 2.73 -7.64
CA GLY A 269 -1.23 1.35 -7.71
C GLY A 269 0.19 1.17 -7.18
N LYS A 270 0.59 1.95 -6.17
CA LYS A 270 1.87 1.83 -5.46
C LYS A 270 1.64 1.14 -4.11
N ASP A 271 2.70 0.57 -3.53
CA ASP A 271 2.62 -0.01 -2.18
C ASP A 271 2.57 1.09 -1.12
N ALA A 272 1.38 1.61 -0.86
CA ALA A 272 1.12 2.69 0.07
C ALA A 272 1.61 2.36 1.49
N MET A 273 1.39 1.11 1.91
CA MET A 273 1.71 0.68 3.27
C MET A 273 3.21 0.69 3.55
N ALA A 274 4.03 0.32 2.57
CA ALA A 274 5.49 0.34 2.73
C ALA A 274 6.08 1.75 2.63
N ARG A 275 5.51 2.61 1.79
CA ARG A 275 6.15 3.87 1.36
C ARG A 275 5.65 5.13 2.05
N CYS A 276 4.43 5.12 2.60
CA CYS A 276 3.87 6.23 3.39
C CYS A 276 4.36 6.25 4.86
N THR A 277 5.57 5.78 5.11
CA THR A 277 6.18 5.63 6.46
C THR A 277 7.38 6.55 6.68
N GLY A 278 7.65 7.48 5.74
CA GLY A 278 8.78 8.41 5.79
C GLY A 278 10.09 7.88 5.19
N GLN A 279 10.11 6.65 4.65
CA GLN A 279 11.27 6.11 3.93
C GLN A 279 11.44 6.70 2.52
N THR A 280 10.34 7.14 1.91
CA THR A 280 10.35 7.88 0.65
C THR A 280 10.30 9.38 0.98
N PRO A 281 11.16 10.23 0.40
CA PRO A 281 11.02 11.67 0.53
C PRO A 281 9.64 12.10 0.02
N ILE A 282 8.85 12.75 0.89
CA ILE A 282 7.51 13.23 0.55
C ILE A 282 7.54 14.76 0.51
N PHE A 283 7.28 15.32 -0.67
CA PHE A 283 6.98 16.74 -0.83
C PHE A 283 5.51 16.99 -0.50
N LEU A 284 5.28 17.75 0.56
CA LEU A 284 3.97 18.28 0.90
C LEU A 284 3.77 19.57 0.12
N SER A 285 3.16 19.43 -1.07
CA SER A 285 2.55 20.57 -1.76
C SER A 285 1.59 21.22 -0.77
N GLY A 286 1.84 22.49 -0.43
CA GLY A 286 1.53 23.08 0.88
C GLY A 286 0.07 23.03 1.35
N ARG A 287 -0.23 23.64 2.49
CA ARG A 287 -1.52 23.41 3.17
C ARG A 287 -2.43 24.61 2.97
N ALA A 288 -2.90 25.20 4.06
CA ALA A 288 -3.67 26.44 4.04
C ALA A 288 -2.92 27.66 3.47
N ASP A 289 -1.60 27.59 3.28
CA ASP A 289 -0.78 28.73 2.87
C ASP A 289 -0.55 28.84 1.35
N VAL A 290 -0.73 27.75 0.59
CA VAL A 290 -0.70 27.76 -0.89
C VAL A 290 -1.86 26.92 -1.47
N PRO A 291 -3.11 27.18 -1.09
CA PRO A 291 -4.24 26.30 -1.41
C PRO A 291 -4.50 26.13 -2.91
N GLN A 292 -4.23 27.15 -3.74
CA GLN A 292 -4.46 27.07 -5.19
C GLN A 292 -3.51 26.08 -5.88
N PRO A 293 -2.17 26.18 -5.73
CA PRO A 293 -1.24 25.16 -6.25
C PRO A 293 -1.50 23.75 -5.69
N THR A 294 -1.77 23.63 -4.39
CA THR A 294 -2.09 22.34 -3.76
C THR A 294 -3.30 21.67 -4.41
N GLN A 295 -4.36 22.42 -4.68
CA GLN A 295 -5.54 21.90 -5.37
C GLN A 295 -5.25 21.54 -6.82
N HIS A 296 -4.40 22.29 -7.52
CA HIS A 296 -4.01 21.96 -8.89
C HIS A 296 -3.21 20.66 -8.95
N ASP A 297 -2.22 20.48 -8.07
CA ASP A 297 -1.45 19.24 -7.95
C ASP A 297 -2.37 18.05 -7.64
N LEU A 298 -3.33 18.23 -6.72
CA LEU A 298 -4.29 17.19 -6.38
C LEU A 298 -5.17 16.82 -7.58
N ASP A 299 -5.74 17.79 -8.29
CA ASP A 299 -6.54 17.54 -9.48
C ASP A 299 -5.72 16.81 -10.57
N ALA A 300 -4.46 17.21 -10.75
CA ALA A 300 -3.54 16.60 -11.69
C ALA A 300 -3.21 15.14 -11.33
N LEU A 301 -2.95 14.85 -10.05
CA LEU A 301 -2.74 13.50 -9.52
C LEU A 301 -3.98 12.61 -9.65
N LEU A 302 -5.18 13.17 -9.44
CA LEU A 302 -6.42 12.43 -9.64
C LEU A 302 -6.65 12.08 -11.12
N GLY A 303 -6.20 12.93 -12.05
CA GLY A 303 -6.25 12.67 -13.48
C GLY A 303 -5.14 11.73 -13.98
N ASN A 304 -3.96 11.74 -13.34
CA ASN A 304 -2.80 10.93 -13.70
C ASN A 304 -2.11 10.39 -12.42
N PRO A 305 -2.62 9.30 -11.82
CA PRO A 305 -2.14 8.82 -10.52
C PRO A 305 -0.65 8.45 -10.47
N ASP A 306 -0.06 8.04 -11.59
CA ASP A 306 1.38 7.73 -11.66
C ASP A 306 2.28 8.94 -11.39
N TRP A 307 1.78 10.18 -11.55
CA TRP A 307 2.51 11.39 -11.18
C TRP A 307 2.71 11.56 -9.66
N LEU A 308 2.18 10.66 -8.83
CA LEU A 308 2.52 10.59 -7.41
C LEU A 308 4.03 10.43 -7.21
N SER A 309 4.68 9.62 -8.06
CA SER A 309 6.11 9.33 -7.98
C SER A 309 6.85 10.14 -9.05
N LEU A 310 7.67 11.10 -8.62
CA LEU A 310 8.44 11.98 -9.50
C LEU A 310 9.94 11.76 -9.29
N ASN A 311 10.73 11.98 -10.33
CA ASN A 311 12.19 11.96 -10.25
C ASN A 311 12.72 13.37 -10.43
N ARG A 312 13.59 13.85 -9.56
CA ARG A 312 14.11 15.22 -9.65
C ARG A 312 14.95 15.42 -10.92
N GLU A 313 14.71 16.53 -11.60
CA GLU A 313 15.52 17.02 -12.73
C GLU A 313 16.34 18.25 -12.31
N ALA A 314 17.65 18.24 -12.58
CA ALA A 314 18.53 19.36 -12.28
C ALA A 314 19.65 19.44 -13.34
N PRO A 315 19.76 20.56 -14.11
CA PRO A 315 18.93 21.76 -14.06
C PRO A 315 17.47 21.48 -14.50
N PRO A 316 16.48 22.26 -14.02
CA PRO A 316 15.08 22.06 -14.41
C PRO A 316 14.87 22.30 -15.91
N HIS A 317 13.81 21.70 -16.46
CA HIS A 317 13.40 21.92 -17.85
C HIS A 317 13.15 23.41 -18.15
N SER A 318 13.42 23.81 -19.40
CA SER A 318 13.07 25.16 -19.87
C SER A 318 11.55 25.36 -19.82
N ARG A 319 11.14 26.58 -19.41
CA ARG A 319 9.75 27.02 -19.31
C ARG A 319 9.35 28.01 -20.41
N GLU A 320 10.22 28.25 -21.39
CA GLU A 320 9.96 29.20 -22.48
C GLU A 320 8.67 28.87 -23.26
N TRP A 321 8.40 27.57 -23.44
CA TRP A 321 7.22 27.05 -24.12
C TRP A 321 5.88 27.40 -23.44
N LEU A 322 5.87 27.75 -22.13
CA LEU A 322 4.67 28.20 -21.42
C LEU A 322 4.18 29.57 -21.89
N THR A 323 5.02 30.34 -22.58
CA THR A 323 4.69 31.71 -23.04
C THR A 323 3.56 31.68 -24.07
N ASP A 324 3.57 30.68 -24.95
CA ASP A 324 2.64 30.58 -26.07
C ASP A 324 1.56 29.50 -25.84
N HIS A 325 1.57 28.84 -24.67
CA HIS A 325 0.64 27.74 -24.39
C HIS A 325 -0.78 28.28 -24.12
N PRO A 326 -1.85 27.77 -24.77
CA PRO A 326 -3.22 28.26 -24.61
C PRO A 326 -3.71 28.33 -23.14
N SER A 327 -3.42 27.30 -22.35
CA SER A 327 -3.80 27.25 -20.91
C SER A 327 -3.11 28.30 -20.01
N CYS A 328 -2.11 29.00 -20.55
CA CYS A 328 -1.31 30.00 -19.86
C CYS A 328 -1.53 31.43 -20.42
N GLN A 329 -2.52 31.64 -21.28
CA GLN A 329 -2.76 32.96 -21.90
C GLN A 329 -3.23 34.02 -20.89
N ASP A 330 -3.83 33.60 -19.78
CA ASP A 330 -4.30 34.49 -18.70
C ASP A 330 -3.20 34.88 -17.71
N ARG A 331 -1.93 34.57 -18.01
CA ARG A 331 -0.79 35.03 -17.21
C ARG A 331 -0.73 36.54 -17.21
N LEU A 332 -0.69 37.10 -16.01
CA LEU A 332 -0.58 38.52 -15.78
C LEU A 332 0.57 38.73 -14.82
N ASP A 333 1.59 39.47 -15.25
CA ASP A 333 2.80 39.68 -14.44
C ASP A 333 2.43 40.21 -13.05
N CYS A 334 2.99 39.61 -12.01
CA CYS A 334 2.69 39.91 -10.60
C CYS A 334 1.21 39.80 -10.20
N VAL A 335 0.39 39.05 -10.94
CA VAL A 335 -1.00 38.75 -10.58
C VAL A 335 -1.26 37.26 -10.69
N ARG A 336 -0.93 36.65 -11.84
CA ARG A 336 -1.11 35.23 -12.08
C ARG A 336 0.10 34.60 -12.78
N ASP A 337 0.58 33.49 -12.22
CA ASP A 337 1.59 32.64 -12.83
C ASP A 337 0.92 31.37 -13.41
N CYS A 338 1.49 30.79 -14.47
CA CYS A 338 1.03 29.48 -14.97
C CYS A 338 1.80 28.38 -14.24
N ASP A 339 1.08 27.65 -13.42
CA ASP A 339 1.58 26.50 -12.68
C ASP A 339 1.56 25.24 -13.56
N GLU A 340 2.51 24.33 -13.31
CA GLU A 340 2.70 23.11 -14.07
C GLU A 340 2.89 21.90 -13.14
N PHE A 341 2.15 20.83 -13.42
CA PHE A 341 2.32 19.55 -12.71
C PHE A 341 2.32 18.38 -13.70
N PRO A 342 3.34 17.50 -13.70
CA PRO A 342 4.53 17.51 -12.86
C PRO A 342 5.44 18.72 -13.07
N PHE A 343 6.18 19.10 -12.03
CA PHE A 343 7.01 20.30 -12.02
C PHE A 343 8.13 20.24 -13.07
N ALA A 344 8.56 21.36 -13.68
CA ALA A 344 9.74 21.35 -14.57
C ALA A 344 11.04 20.95 -13.87
N SER A 345 11.09 20.92 -12.53
CA SER A 345 12.19 20.34 -11.77
C SER A 345 12.08 18.82 -11.59
N THR A 346 11.29 18.15 -12.44
CA THR A 346 11.12 16.69 -12.46
C THR A 346 11.22 16.13 -13.88
N GLN A 347 11.69 14.89 -14.02
CA GLN A 347 11.85 14.21 -15.31
C GLN A 347 10.52 13.98 -16.04
N GLN A 348 9.43 13.93 -15.28
CA GLN A 348 8.06 13.81 -15.79
C GLN A 348 7.46 15.16 -16.23
N GLY A 349 8.16 16.27 -15.99
CA GLY A 349 7.70 17.63 -16.32
C GLY A 349 8.20 18.15 -17.66
N GLY A 350 7.94 19.44 -17.91
CA GLY A 350 8.40 20.15 -19.11
C GLY A 350 7.52 19.94 -20.36
N GLY A 351 7.81 20.72 -21.41
CA GLY A 351 6.94 20.81 -22.60
C GLY A 351 6.91 19.57 -23.51
N ALA A 352 7.80 18.61 -23.27
CA ALA A 352 7.86 17.34 -24.00
C ALA A 352 7.39 16.14 -23.16
N ALA A 353 6.82 16.38 -21.98
CA ALA A 353 6.32 15.33 -21.09
C ALA A 353 5.24 14.46 -21.78
N SER A 354 5.23 13.18 -21.41
CA SER A 354 4.20 12.22 -21.84
C SER A 354 3.75 11.37 -20.63
N PRO A 355 2.48 11.46 -20.18
CA PRO A 355 1.44 12.38 -20.67
C PRO A 355 1.83 13.87 -20.50
N PRO A 356 1.23 14.80 -21.27
CA PRO A 356 1.50 16.23 -21.13
C PRO A 356 1.22 16.73 -19.71
N VAL A 357 2.00 17.69 -19.22
CA VAL A 357 1.78 18.30 -17.89
C VAL A 357 0.40 18.96 -17.79
N SER A 358 -0.18 18.92 -16.60
CA SER A 358 -1.34 19.73 -16.23
C SER A 358 -0.90 21.18 -16.05
N LEU A 359 -1.62 22.11 -16.66
CA LEU A 359 -1.36 23.53 -16.58
C LEU A 359 -2.56 24.28 -16.03
N ARG A 360 -2.32 25.21 -15.12
CA ARG A 360 -3.35 26.09 -14.56
C ARG A 360 -2.78 27.45 -14.24
N THR A 361 -3.50 28.50 -14.60
CA THR A 361 -3.13 29.86 -14.22
C THR A 361 -3.63 30.14 -12.80
N LEU A 362 -2.73 30.45 -11.87
CA LEU A 362 -2.97 30.57 -10.42
C LEU A 362 -2.46 31.91 -9.87
N ASP A 363 -2.85 32.25 -8.64
CA ASP A 363 -2.28 33.38 -7.90
C ASP A 363 -0.75 33.29 -7.83
N TRP A 364 -0.08 34.36 -8.24
CA TRP A 364 1.38 34.37 -8.39
C TRP A 364 2.12 34.21 -7.04
N GLN A 365 1.57 34.76 -5.94
CA GLN A 365 2.23 34.69 -4.64
C GLN A 365 2.22 33.25 -4.12
N GLN A 366 1.07 32.58 -4.23
CA GLN A 366 0.94 31.19 -3.82
C GLN A 366 1.82 30.27 -4.68
N ASN A 367 1.81 30.45 -6.00
CA ASN A 367 2.60 29.62 -6.91
C ASN A 367 4.12 29.74 -6.63
N ARG A 368 4.63 30.97 -6.47
CA ARG A 368 6.05 31.18 -6.15
C ARG A 368 6.43 30.68 -4.77
N GLU A 369 5.53 30.79 -3.79
CA GLU A 369 5.75 30.26 -2.46
C GLU A 369 5.83 28.72 -2.46
N GLN A 370 4.97 28.03 -3.22
CA GLN A 370 5.08 26.59 -3.43
C GLN A 370 6.40 26.21 -4.10
N GLY A 371 6.82 26.95 -5.15
CA GLY A 371 8.12 26.77 -5.79
C GLY A 371 9.31 26.96 -4.84
N ARG A 372 9.24 27.94 -3.92
CA ARG A 372 10.24 28.15 -2.87
C ARG A 372 10.30 26.96 -1.92
N LYS A 373 9.15 26.44 -1.48
CA LYS A 373 9.05 25.24 -0.63
C LYS A 373 9.62 24.01 -1.30
N LEU A 374 9.31 23.80 -2.59
CA LEU A 374 9.87 22.70 -3.37
C LEU A 374 11.40 22.81 -3.47
N GLY A 375 11.92 24.02 -3.71
CA GLY A 375 13.36 24.29 -3.69
C GLY A 375 14.02 23.96 -2.35
N MET A 376 13.38 24.32 -1.22
CA MET A 376 13.87 23.97 0.12
C MET A 376 13.82 22.46 0.38
N PHE A 377 12.74 21.78 -0.04
CA PHE A 377 12.58 20.33 0.11
C PHE A 377 13.74 19.55 -0.51
N TYR A 378 14.19 19.94 -1.71
CA TYR A 378 15.31 19.30 -2.38
C TYR A 378 16.65 19.38 -1.64
N GLY A 379 16.83 20.37 -0.76
CA GLY A 379 18.06 20.55 0.02
C GLY A 379 17.88 20.41 1.53
N ALA A 380 16.69 19.98 1.98
CA ALA A 380 16.40 19.83 3.40
C ALA A 380 17.13 18.59 3.94
N PRO A 381 17.80 18.69 5.10
CA PRO A 381 18.44 17.54 5.74
C PRO A 381 17.45 16.39 5.93
N GLY A 382 17.80 15.20 5.44
CA GLY A 382 16.94 14.01 5.52
C GLY A 382 15.96 13.86 4.35
N CYS A 383 15.85 14.85 3.45
CA CYS A 383 15.20 14.69 2.16
C CYS A 383 16.24 14.53 1.04
N ASP A 384 17.27 15.41 1.02
CA ASP A 384 18.48 15.33 0.18
C ASP A 384 18.27 14.78 -1.25
N VAL A 385 17.15 15.16 -1.89
CA VAL A 385 16.69 14.58 -3.15
C VAL A 385 17.58 15.11 -4.27
N ALA A 386 18.54 14.35 -4.78
CA ALA A 386 19.44 14.73 -5.87
C ALA A 386 18.81 14.51 -7.26
N HIS A 387 19.50 14.90 -8.34
CA HIS A 387 19.05 14.60 -9.70
C HIS A 387 18.88 13.09 -9.91
N GLY A 388 17.74 12.69 -10.46
CA GLY A 388 17.35 11.29 -10.67
C GLY A 388 16.68 10.64 -9.47
N ASP A 389 16.85 11.19 -8.25
CA ASP A 389 16.24 10.63 -7.05
C ASP A 389 14.71 10.72 -7.12
N GLU A 390 14.06 9.65 -6.67
CA GLU A 390 12.62 9.55 -6.59
C GLU A 390 12.10 10.23 -5.31
N PHE A 391 10.99 10.95 -5.43
CA PHE A 391 10.23 11.49 -4.32
C PHE A 391 8.73 11.44 -4.63
N TRP A 392 7.91 11.53 -3.58
CA TRP A 392 6.45 11.52 -3.71
C TRP A 392 5.86 12.91 -3.49
N VAL A 393 4.84 13.27 -4.27
CA VAL A 393 4.08 14.51 -4.03
C VAL A 393 2.75 14.17 -3.36
N VAL A 394 2.55 14.68 -2.15
CA VAL A 394 1.32 14.44 -1.37
C VAL A 394 0.69 15.79 -1.03
N PRO A 395 -0.19 16.33 -1.90
CA PRO A 395 -0.92 17.55 -1.60
C PRO A 395 -1.94 17.27 -0.50
N ALA A 396 -1.77 17.93 0.65
CA ALA A 396 -2.63 17.76 1.82
C ALA A 396 -3.36 19.09 2.09
N ALA A 397 -4.66 19.10 1.79
CA ALA A 397 -5.55 20.26 1.99
C ALA A 397 -5.90 20.49 3.46
#